data_AF-C6T3P9-F1
#
_entry.id   AF-C6T3P9-F1
#
_cell.length_a   1.000
_cell.length_b   1.000
_cell.length_c   1.000
_cell.angle_alpha   90.00
_cell.angle_beta   90.00
_cell.angle_gamma   90.00
#
_symmetry.space_group_name_H-M   'P 1'
#
loop_
_entity.id
_entity.type
_entity.pdbx_description
1 polymer ?
#
loop_
_entity_poly.entity_id
_entity_poly.type
_entity_poly.pdbx_seq_one_letter_code
_entity_poly.pdbx_strand_id
1 'polypeptide(L)'
;MLSLSVASPSSSTISFLPKPFNGIQLRRTATCSIPPTKRSSFVPVVVMSKRTEELKEIRQMTTERINEEVVDLKGELVMLRLQKSACNEFKSSDFGRMRKRIARMLTVKREREIEEGINKRLSRKLDKKWKKSIVVRPPPSLKKLREEEAAAEAAETEKAA
;
A
#
# COMPACT_ATOMS: atom_id res chain seq x y z
N MET A 1 -58.74 45.52 -5.98
CA MET A 1 -59.60 44.43 -6.48
C MET A 1 -58.93 43.84 -7.70
N LEU A 2 -58.85 42.49 -7.73
CA LEU A 2 -58.38 41.63 -8.84
C LEU A 2 -56.85 41.54 -8.98
N SER A 3 -56.19 40.39 -9.11
CA SER A 3 -56.44 38.98 -8.77
C SER A 3 -55.16 38.25 -9.22
N LEU A 4 -54.73 37.25 -8.46
CA LEU A 4 -53.59 36.37 -8.73
C LEU A 4 -53.69 35.69 -10.11
N SER A 5 -52.55 35.47 -10.78
CA SER A 5 -52.41 34.32 -11.68
C SER A 5 -50.97 33.81 -11.67
N VAL A 6 -50.80 32.62 -11.09
CA VAL A 6 -49.58 31.82 -11.04
C VAL A 6 -49.52 31.00 -12.33
N ALA A 7 -48.42 31.10 -13.07
CA ALA A 7 -48.07 30.17 -14.12
C ALA A 7 -46.62 29.68 -13.96
N SER A 8 -46.50 28.42 -13.56
CA SER A 8 -45.37 27.51 -13.74
C SER A 8 -45.89 26.40 -14.70
N PRO A 9 -45.11 25.54 -15.39
CA PRO A 9 -43.66 25.31 -15.40
C PRO A 9 -43.06 25.21 -16.83
N SER A 10 -41.74 25.00 -16.98
CA SER A 10 -41.20 23.89 -17.81
C SER A 10 -39.67 23.90 -17.86
N SER A 11 -39.10 22.81 -17.35
CA SER A 11 -37.71 22.40 -17.51
C SER A 11 -37.34 22.27 -18.98
N SER A 12 -36.32 23.01 -19.43
CA SER A 12 -35.57 22.69 -20.65
C SER A 12 -34.42 21.75 -20.27
N THR A 13 -34.74 20.45 -20.17
CA THR A 13 -33.74 19.39 -20.06
C THR A 13 -33.05 19.27 -21.41
N ILE A 14 -31.79 19.67 -21.49
CA ILE A 14 -30.94 19.44 -22.67
C ILE A 14 -30.72 17.92 -22.77
N SER A 15 -31.44 17.26 -23.67
CA SER A 15 -31.26 15.84 -23.96
C SER A 15 -29.97 15.66 -24.75
N PHE A 16 -28.89 15.36 -24.04
CA PHE A 16 -27.72 14.73 -24.65
C PHE A 16 -28.15 13.36 -25.19
N LEU A 17 -28.42 13.29 -26.49
CA LEU A 17 -28.59 12.04 -27.21
C LEU A 17 -27.20 11.38 -27.38
N PRO A 18 -26.91 10.21 -26.77
CA PRO A 18 -25.73 9.46 -27.14
C PRO A 18 -26.02 8.70 -28.44
N LYS A 19 -25.12 8.85 -29.42
CA LYS A 19 -25.06 8.05 -30.65
C LYS A 19 -25.10 6.54 -30.31
N PRO A 20 -25.81 5.70 -31.07
CA PRO A 20 -25.76 4.25 -30.85
C PRO A 20 -24.41 3.73 -31.34
N PHE A 21 -23.48 3.49 -30.42
CA PHE A 21 -22.42 2.53 -30.67
C PHE A 21 -23.08 1.15 -30.66
N ASN A 22 -23.22 0.52 -31.84
CA ASN A 22 -23.61 -0.89 -31.95
C ASN A 22 -22.44 -1.78 -31.51
N GLY A 23 -22.03 -1.63 -30.25
CA GLY A 23 -21.19 -2.59 -29.57
C GLY A 23 -22.01 -3.84 -29.27
N ILE A 24 -21.41 -5.00 -29.53
CA ILE A 24 -21.98 -6.33 -29.27
C ILE A 24 -22.67 -6.34 -27.90
N GLN A 25 -24.01 -6.35 -27.90
CA GLN A 25 -24.77 -6.56 -26.68
C GLN A 25 -24.63 -8.04 -26.30
N LEU A 26 -23.64 -8.35 -25.49
CA LEU A 26 -23.61 -9.58 -24.72
C LEU A 26 -24.84 -9.57 -23.80
N ARG A 27 -25.92 -10.18 -24.28
CA ARG A 27 -27.11 -10.53 -23.50
C ARG A 27 -26.62 -11.20 -22.21
N ARG A 28 -26.67 -10.49 -21.09
CA ARG A 28 -26.41 -11.08 -19.76
C ARG A 28 -27.64 -11.88 -19.35
N THR A 29 -27.88 -13.00 -20.03
CA THR A 29 -28.83 -14.02 -19.57
C THR A 29 -28.08 -15.02 -18.71
N ALA A 30 -27.85 -14.64 -17.45
CA ALA A 30 -27.66 -15.57 -16.34
C ALA A 30 -27.60 -14.75 -15.06
N THR A 31 -28.72 -14.67 -14.34
CA THR A 31 -28.67 -14.54 -12.89
C THR A 31 -28.07 -15.83 -12.35
N CYS A 32 -26.73 -15.93 -12.33
CA CYS A 32 -26.06 -16.95 -11.55
C CYS A 32 -26.35 -16.65 -10.07
N SER A 33 -27.40 -17.27 -9.55
CA SER A 33 -27.62 -17.38 -8.11
C SER A 33 -26.43 -18.15 -7.54
N ILE A 34 -25.52 -17.44 -6.88
CA ILE A 34 -24.42 -18.06 -6.14
C ILE A 34 -25.08 -18.84 -5.00
N PRO A 35 -24.98 -20.19 -4.95
CA PRO A 35 -25.54 -20.94 -3.85
C PRO A 35 -24.87 -20.45 -2.55
N PRO A 36 -25.62 -20.31 -1.43
CA PRO A 36 -25.03 -19.96 -0.15
C PRO A 36 -24.05 -21.07 0.21
N THR A 37 -22.76 -20.81 0.00
CA THR A 37 -21.70 -21.71 0.43
C THR A 37 -21.82 -21.78 1.95
N LYS A 38 -22.33 -22.91 2.45
CA LYS A 38 -22.26 -23.23 3.88
C LYS A 38 -20.82 -22.96 4.29
N ARG A 39 -20.61 -22.03 5.22
CA ARG A 39 -19.29 -21.71 5.75
C ARG A 39 -18.69 -23.04 6.20
N SER A 40 -17.76 -23.57 5.41
CA SER A 40 -16.93 -24.69 5.80
C SER A 40 -16.37 -24.33 7.17
N SER A 41 -16.56 -25.26 8.11
CA SER A 41 -15.96 -25.23 9.44
C SER A 41 -14.57 -24.62 9.33
N PHE A 42 -14.35 -23.52 10.06
CA PHE A 42 -13.05 -22.89 10.14
C PHE A 42 -12.06 -23.96 10.61
N VAL A 43 -11.27 -24.49 9.67
CA VAL A 43 -10.07 -25.24 10.02
C VAL A 43 -9.26 -24.34 10.97
N PRO A 44 -8.75 -24.86 12.10
CA PRO A 44 -7.96 -24.06 13.02
C PRO A 44 -6.77 -23.51 12.23
N VAL A 45 -6.85 -22.23 11.89
CA VAL A 45 -5.79 -21.53 11.18
C VAL A 45 -4.57 -21.61 12.10
N VAL A 46 -3.59 -22.41 11.71
CA VAL A 46 -2.29 -22.44 12.37
C VAL A 46 -1.76 -21.01 12.28
N VAL A 47 -1.86 -20.27 13.38
CA VAL A 47 -1.27 -18.95 13.52
C VAL A 47 0.24 -19.15 13.38
N MET A 48 0.76 -18.83 12.21
CA MET A 48 2.19 -18.95 11.90
C MET A 48 3.00 -18.25 13.00
N SER A 49 3.87 -18.98 13.71
CA SER A 49 4.68 -18.45 14.82
C SER A 49 5.43 -17.17 14.46
N LYS A 50 6.07 -17.17 13.29
CA LYS A 50 6.79 -16.01 12.73
C LYS A 50 5.91 -14.76 12.59
N ARG A 51 4.64 -14.92 12.21
CA ARG A 51 3.71 -13.80 12.06
C ARG A 51 3.42 -13.16 13.41
N THR A 52 3.21 -13.98 14.44
CA THR A 52 2.89 -13.50 15.78
C THR A 52 4.09 -12.81 16.41
N GLU A 53 5.30 -13.29 16.16
CA GLU A 53 6.56 -12.66 16.58
C GLU A 53 6.74 -11.30 15.92
N GLU A 54 6.64 -11.21 14.59
CA GLU A 54 6.75 -9.94 13.85
C GLU A 54 5.74 -8.89 14.36
N LEU A 55 4.51 -9.30 14.71
CA LEU A 55 3.52 -8.37 15.25
C LEU A 55 3.86 -7.90 16.67
N LYS A 56 4.45 -8.76 17.50
CA LYS A 56 4.92 -8.38 18.84
C LYS A 56 6.07 -7.36 18.71
N GLU A 57 7.02 -7.60 17.83
CA GLU A 57 8.13 -6.68 17.54
C GLU A 57 7.62 -5.31 17.09
N ILE A 58 6.70 -5.27 16.11
CA ILE A 58 6.16 -4.01 15.59
C ILE A 58 5.43 -3.22 16.68
N ARG A 59 4.72 -3.89 17.59
CA ARG A 59 4.03 -3.23 18.71
C ARG A 59 4.98 -2.66 19.75
N GLN A 60 6.16 -3.25 19.92
CA GLN A 60 7.21 -2.74 20.83
C GLN A 60 7.96 -1.54 20.25
N MET A 61 8.06 -1.43 18.92
CA MET A 61 8.75 -0.32 18.26
C MET A 61 8.05 1.04 18.42
N THR A 62 8.82 2.13 18.45
CA THR A 62 8.29 3.50 18.43
C THR A 62 7.70 3.86 17.05
N THR A 63 6.81 4.86 17.01
CA THR A 63 6.16 5.30 15.75
C THR A 63 7.16 5.89 14.75
N GLU A 64 8.21 6.55 15.23
CA GLU A 64 9.30 7.08 14.43
C GLU A 64 10.08 5.96 13.75
N ARG A 65 10.49 4.94 14.54
CA ARG A 65 11.18 3.77 14.01
C ARG A 65 10.34 3.03 12.97
N ILE A 66 9.03 2.93 13.21
CA ILE A 66 8.07 2.38 12.25
C ILE A 66 8.10 3.15 10.92
N ASN A 67 8.16 4.48 10.96
CA ASN A 67 8.20 5.29 9.74
C ASN A 67 9.49 5.10 8.95
N GLU A 68 10.64 5.07 9.64
CA GLU A 68 11.95 4.84 9.02
C GLU A 68 11.99 3.48 8.32
N GLU A 69 11.60 2.42 9.02
CA GLU A 69 11.66 1.07 8.49
C GLU A 69 10.67 0.87 7.33
N VAL A 70 9.51 1.54 7.34
CA VAL A 70 8.60 1.55 6.19
C VAL A 70 9.26 2.18 4.95
N VAL A 71 10.07 3.23 5.12
CA VAL A 71 10.80 3.85 4.00
C VAL A 71 11.89 2.91 3.50
N ASP A 72 12.63 2.29 4.41
CA ASP A 72 13.75 1.40 4.05
C ASP A 72 13.26 0.13 3.34
N LEU A 73 12.20 -0.53 3.86
CA LEU A 73 11.57 -1.68 3.21
C LEU A 73 11.00 -1.35 1.82
N LYS A 74 10.50 -0.12 1.62
CA LYS A 74 10.07 0.34 0.29
C LYS A 74 11.26 0.54 -0.65
N GLY A 75 12.39 1.03 -0.15
CA GLY A 75 13.64 1.15 -0.92
C GLY A 75 14.16 -0.22 -1.36
N GLU A 76 14.20 -1.19 -0.45
CA GLU A 76 14.57 -2.57 -0.77
C GLU A 76 13.62 -3.20 -1.79
N LEU A 77 12.31 -2.91 -1.70
CA LEU A 77 11.32 -3.41 -2.65
C LEU A 77 11.55 -2.86 -4.06
N VAL A 78 12.12 -1.65 -4.19
CA VAL A 78 12.53 -1.10 -5.49
C VAL A 78 13.74 -1.84 -6.02
N MET A 79 14.74 -2.14 -5.18
CA MET A 79 15.91 -2.92 -5.60
C MET A 79 15.54 -4.32 -6.07
N LEU A 80 14.62 -5.00 -5.39
CA LEU A 80 14.13 -6.30 -5.85
C LEU A 80 13.43 -6.21 -7.23
N ARG A 81 12.74 -5.10 -7.54
CA ARG A 81 12.16 -4.89 -8.88
C ARG A 81 13.24 -4.72 -9.94
N LEU A 82 14.29 -3.97 -9.62
CA LEU A 82 15.43 -3.77 -10.52
C LEU A 82 16.18 -5.08 -10.77
N GLN A 83 16.42 -5.87 -9.72
CA GLN A 83 17.01 -7.20 -9.80
C GLN A 83 16.16 -8.13 -10.67
N LYS A 84 14.83 -8.11 -10.48
CA LYS A 84 13.88 -8.86 -11.31
C LYS A 84 13.94 -8.44 -12.78
N SER A 85 14.03 -7.15 -13.08
CA SER A 85 14.13 -6.69 -14.48
C SER A 85 15.48 -7.00 -15.12
N ALA A 86 16.55 -7.05 -14.32
CA ALA A 86 17.88 -7.46 -14.77
C ALA A 86 17.98 -8.98 -14.99
N CYS A 87 16.91 -9.74 -14.75
CA CYS A 87 16.90 -11.21 -14.81
C CYS A 87 17.94 -11.87 -13.89
N ASN A 88 18.36 -11.18 -12.84
CA ASN A 88 19.21 -11.75 -11.79
C ASN A 88 18.41 -12.76 -10.96
N GLU A 89 19.10 -13.69 -10.30
CA GLU A 89 18.45 -14.62 -9.38
C GLU A 89 17.95 -13.88 -8.14
N PHE A 90 16.66 -14.00 -7.82
CA PHE A 90 16.05 -13.42 -6.62
C PHE A 90 14.95 -14.34 -6.08
N LYS A 91 14.62 -14.20 -4.79
CA LYS A 91 13.53 -14.95 -4.16
C LYS A 91 12.19 -14.25 -4.40
N SER A 92 11.28 -14.90 -5.12
CA SER A 92 9.95 -14.33 -5.42
C SER A 92 9.07 -14.13 -4.17
N SER A 93 9.29 -14.92 -3.12
CA SER A 93 8.60 -14.82 -1.84
C SER A 93 8.87 -13.50 -1.11
N ASP A 94 10.02 -12.87 -1.32
CA ASP A 94 10.43 -11.64 -0.64
C ASP A 94 9.52 -10.46 -1.02
N PHE A 95 9.08 -10.38 -2.28
CA PHE A 95 8.08 -9.39 -2.71
C PHE A 95 6.79 -9.47 -1.87
N GLY A 96 6.30 -10.68 -1.63
CA GLY A 96 5.11 -10.92 -0.83
C GLY A 96 5.35 -10.62 0.64
N ARG A 97 6.48 -11.09 1.18
CA ARG A 97 6.86 -10.92 2.59
C ARG A 97 7.02 -9.44 2.94
N MET A 98 7.80 -8.69 2.17
CA MET A 98 8.07 -7.28 2.44
C MET A 98 6.81 -6.41 2.35
N ARG A 99 5.98 -6.62 1.32
CA ARG A 99 4.69 -5.90 1.21
C ARG A 99 3.77 -6.20 2.39
N LYS A 100 3.71 -7.46 2.84
CA LYS A 100 2.93 -7.85 4.03
C LYS A 100 3.50 -7.22 5.29
N ARG A 101 4.83 -7.14 5.44
CA ARG A 101 5.50 -6.49 6.59
C ARG A 101 5.18 -5.00 6.65
N ILE A 102 5.33 -4.28 5.54
CA ILE A 102 4.93 -2.86 5.43
C ILE A 102 3.47 -2.66 5.81
N ALA A 103 2.57 -3.53 5.32
CA ALA A 103 1.15 -3.44 5.64
C ALA A 103 0.89 -3.57 7.16
N ARG A 104 1.54 -4.52 7.84
CA ARG A 104 1.44 -4.70 9.31
C ARG A 104 1.92 -3.48 10.09
N MET A 105 3.02 -2.88 9.64
CA MET A 105 3.56 -1.68 10.28
C MET A 105 2.60 -0.49 10.16
N LEU A 106 2.00 -0.32 8.98
CA LEU A 106 1.00 0.74 8.76
C LEU A 106 -0.30 0.49 9.50
N THR A 107 -0.71 -0.77 9.72
CA THR A 107 -1.88 -1.07 10.56
C THR A 107 -1.63 -0.71 12.00
N VAL A 108 -0.48 -1.10 12.58
CA VAL A 108 -0.15 -0.75 13.97
C VAL A 108 -0.03 0.76 14.16
N LYS A 109 0.57 1.48 13.21
CA LYS A 109 0.58 2.95 13.21
C LYS A 109 -0.83 3.52 13.24
N ARG A 110 -1.74 2.97 12.42
CA ARG A 110 -3.13 3.44 12.36
C ARG A 110 -3.93 3.09 13.62
N GLU A 111 -3.66 1.95 14.25
CA GLU A 111 -4.25 1.57 15.55
C GLU A 111 -3.89 2.61 16.61
N ARG A 112 -2.62 3.02 16.70
CA ARG A 112 -2.17 4.09 17.62
C ARG A 112 -2.85 5.43 17.35
N GLU A 113 -2.97 5.84 16.08
CA GLU A 113 -3.71 7.07 15.75
C GLU A 113 -5.19 7.01 16.18
N ILE A 114 -5.79 5.81 16.22
CA ILE A 114 -7.18 5.63 16.67
C ILE A 114 -7.25 5.72 18.19
N GLU A 115 -6.28 5.16 18.91
CA GLU A 115 -6.15 5.27 20.38
C GLU A 115 -5.98 6.74 20.81
N GLU A 116 -5.23 7.54 20.05
CA GLU A 116 -5.09 8.99 20.24
C GLU A 116 -6.37 9.79 19.89
N GLY A 117 -7.40 9.14 19.33
CA GLY A 117 -8.66 9.79 18.96
C GLY A 117 -8.61 10.55 17.62
N ILE A 118 -7.63 10.30 16.76
CA ILE A 118 -7.47 11.02 15.49
C ILE A 118 -8.50 10.55 14.46
N ASN A 119 -9.39 11.48 14.09
CA ASN A 119 -10.37 11.32 13.03
C ASN A 119 -9.75 10.95 11.67
N LYS A 120 -10.47 10.18 10.85
CA LYS A 120 -10.02 9.74 9.51
C LYS A 120 -9.57 10.89 8.60
N ARG A 121 -10.22 12.06 8.68
CA ARG A 121 -9.86 13.24 7.88
C ARG A 121 -8.52 13.85 8.30
N LEU A 122 -8.26 13.92 9.61
CA LEU A 122 -7.01 14.45 10.16
C LEU A 122 -5.85 13.50 9.85
N SER A 123 -6.05 12.20 10.06
CA SER A 123 -5.07 11.16 9.68
C SER A 123 -4.64 11.27 8.21
N ARG A 124 -5.59 11.44 7.27
CA ARG A 124 -5.26 11.67 5.85
C ARG A 124 -4.45 12.94 5.60
N LYS A 125 -4.71 14.02 6.34
CA LYS A 125 -3.94 15.28 6.21
C LYS A 125 -2.51 15.08 6.71
N LEU A 126 -2.34 14.40 7.85
CA LEU A 126 -1.03 14.07 8.41
C LEU A 126 -0.25 13.11 7.49
N ASP A 127 -0.88 12.05 6.98
CA ASP A 127 -0.26 11.10 6.05
C ASP A 127 0.19 11.79 4.74
N LYS A 128 -0.62 12.70 4.19
CA LYS A 128 -0.20 13.51 3.02
C LYS A 128 0.98 14.42 3.33
N LYS A 129 0.97 15.11 4.48
CA LYS A 129 2.09 15.96 4.91
C LYS A 129 3.37 15.14 5.06
N TRP A 130 3.28 13.99 5.73
CA TRP A 130 4.41 13.07 5.90
C TRP A 130 4.93 12.55 4.56
N LYS A 131 4.06 12.07 3.66
CA LYS A 131 4.48 11.62 2.33
C LYS A 131 5.18 12.71 1.51
N LYS A 132 4.78 13.97 1.68
CA LYS A 132 5.43 15.11 1.03
C LYS A 132 6.80 15.42 1.62
N SER A 133 7.04 15.15 2.91
CA SER A 133 8.32 15.38 3.58
C SER A 133 9.34 14.25 3.39
N ILE A 134 8.97 13.12 2.79
CA ILE A 134 9.90 12.01 2.58
C ILE A 134 10.95 12.41 1.53
N VAL A 135 12.21 12.45 1.96
CA VAL A 135 13.38 12.57 1.08
C VAL A 135 13.80 11.15 0.66
N VAL A 136 14.00 10.95 -0.64
CA VAL A 136 14.44 9.66 -1.17
C VAL A 136 15.89 9.42 -0.76
N ARG A 137 16.14 8.29 -0.10
CA ARG A 137 17.47 7.83 0.33
C ARG A 137 17.73 6.42 -0.20
N PRO A 138 19.00 6.05 -0.49
CA PRO A 138 19.32 4.69 -0.89
C PRO A 138 19.03 3.72 0.27
N PRO A 139 18.55 2.50 -0.02
CA PRO A 139 18.23 1.50 1.00
C PRO A 139 19.48 1.10 1.78
N PRO A 140 19.32 0.71 3.06
CA PRO A 140 20.44 0.42 3.95
C PRO A 140 21.29 -0.76 3.46
N SER A 141 20.72 -1.75 2.80
CA SER A 141 21.46 -2.87 2.20
C SER A 141 22.50 -2.40 1.17
N LEU A 142 22.13 -1.44 0.30
CA LEU A 142 23.07 -0.88 -0.68
C LEU A 142 24.15 -0.01 -0.04
N LYS A 143 23.80 0.72 1.04
CA LYS A 143 24.80 1.51 1.76
C LYS A 143 25.89 0.61 2.36
N LYS A 144 25.47 -0.47 3.02
CA LYS A 144 26.38 -1.45 3.60
C LYS A 144 27.31 -2.08 2.57
N LEU A 145 26.78 -2.50 1.41
CA LEU A 145 27.61 -3.07 0.35
C LEU A 145 28.67 -2.09 -0.16
N ARG A 146 28.31 -0.82 -0.34
CA ARG A 146 29.26 0.22 -0.77
C ARG A 146 30.31 0.54 0.30
N GLU A 147 29.90 0.54 1.58
CA GLU A 147 30.80 0.77 2.71
C GLU A 147 31.82 -0.39 2.83
N GLU A 148 31.39 -1.63 2.61
CA GLU A 148 32.25 -2.82 2.59
C GLU A 148 33.23 -2.80 1.40
N GLU A 149 32.75 -2.45 0.20
CA GLU A 149 33.59 -2.30 -1.00
C GLU A 149 34.66 -1.22 -0.80
N ALA A 150 34.28 -0.04 -0.30
CA ALA A 150 35.22 1.04 -0.04
C ALA A 150 36.27 0.69 1.03
N ALA A 151 35.88 -0.08 2.04
CA ALA A 151 36.81 -0.56 3.06
C ALA A 151 37.80 -1.60 2.49
N ALA A 152 37.35 -2.45 1.56
CA ALA A 152 38.22 -3.40 0.87
C ALA A 152 39.23 -2.67 -0.03
N GLU A 153 38.79 -1.68 -0.80
CA GLU A 153 39.66 -0.86 -1.65
C GLU A 153 40.71 -0.11 -0.81
N ALA A 154 40.31 0.50 0.31
CA ALA A 154 41.26 1.16 1.21
C ALA A 154 42.31 0.18 1.76
N ALA A 155 41.89 -1.00 2.21
CA ALA A 155 42.80 -2.03 2.70
C ALA A 155 43.73 -2.59 1.62
N GLU A 156 43.29 -2.67 0.36
CA GLU A 156 44.16 -3.05 -0.76
C GLU A 156 45.17 -1.95 -1.10
N THR A 157 44.76 -0.67 -1.06
CA THR A 157 45.70 0.45 -1.26
C THR A 157 46.74 0.57 -0.16
N GLU A 158 46.38 0.29 1.10
CA GLU A 158 47.32 0.27 2.24
C GLU A 158 48.29 -0.91 2.19
N LYS A 159 47.87 -2.06 1.64
CA LYS A 159 48.76 -3.22 1.42
C LYS A 159 49.68 -3.08 0.21
N ALA A 160 49.32 -2.21 -0.73
CA ALA A 160 50.11 -1.95 -1.94
C ALA A 160 51.14 -0.81 -1.77
N ALA A 161 51.10 -0.09 -0.64
CA ALA A 161 52.06 0.95 -0.26
C ALA A 161 53.14 0.40 0.69
#